data_AF-A0A381QWU6-F1
#
_entry.id   AF-A0A381QWU6-F1
#
_cell.length_a   1.000
_cell.length_b   1.000
_cell.length_c   1.000
_cell.angle_alpha   90.00
_cell.angle_beta   90.00
_cell.angle_gamma   90.00
#
_symmetry.space_group_name_H-M   'P 1'
#
loop_
_entity.id
_entity.type
_entity.pdbx_description
1 polymer ?
#
loop_
_entity_poly.entity_id
_entity_poly.type
_entity_poly.pdbx_seq_one_letter_code
_entity_poly.pdbx_strand_id
1 'polypeptide(L)' 'MALEQTFSIIKPDGVRRNLVGKILSRFEEKGLRIVATKMIHMSKLEAEGFYAVHR' A
#
# COMPACT_ATOMS: atom_id res chain seq x y z
N MET A 1 10.72 -18.53 -11.57
CA MET A 1 9.59 -18.33 -10.63
C MET A 1 8.44 -17.71 -11.40
N ALA A 2 7.20 -17.97 -11.01
CA ALA A 2 6.02 -17.41 -11.68
C ALA A 2 5.87 -15.90 -11.39
N LEU A 3 5.02 -15.20 -12.14
CA LEU A 3 4.65 -13.82 -11.82
C LEU A 3 3.85 -13.80 -10.52
N GLU A 4 4.34 -13.06 -9.53
CA GLU A 4 3.69 -12.91 -8.24
C GLU A 4 3.02 -11.55 -8.09
N GLN A 5 2.05 -11.48 -7.20
CA GLN A 5 1.40 -10.24 -6.79
C GLN A 5 1.50 -10.09 -5.28
N THR A 6 1.79 -8.88 -4.84
CA THR A 6 1.83 -8.54 -3.42
C THR A 6 1.03 -7.27 -3.17
N PHE A 7 0.58 -7.12 -1.94
CA PHE A 7 -0.17 -5.97 -1.48
C PHE A 7 0.74 -5.03 -0.69
N SER A 8 0.66 -3.73 -0.98
CA SER A 8 1.45 -2.68 -0.32
C SER A 8 0.52 -1.57 0.16
N ILE A 9 0.72 -1.10 1.39
CA ILE A 9 -0.01 0.04 1.96
C ILE A 9 0.97 1.18 2.22
N ILE A 10 0.68 2.35 1.66
CA ILE A 10 1.27 3.61 2.10
C ILE A 10 0.43 4.11 3.28
N LYS A 11 0.99 4.00 4.49
CA LYS A 11 0.31 4.37 5.74
C LYS A 11 0.04 5.89 5.84
N PRO A 12 -0.87 6.34 6.73
CA PRO A 12 -1.25 7.75 6.83
C PRO A 12 -0.08 8.73 7.04
N ASP A 13 0.99 8.31 7.70
CA ASP A 13 2.21 9.10 7.89
C ASP A 13 2.96 9.35 6.57
N GLY A 14 3.05 8.34 5.69
CA GLY A 14 3.65 8.49 4.36
C GLY A 14 2.83 9.41 3.46
N VAL A 15 1.51 9.34 3.56
CA VAL A 15 0.60 10.24 2.83
C VAL A 15 0.75 11.68 3.33
N ARG A 16 0.71 11.91 4.65
CA ARG A 16 0.88 13.26 5.25
C ARG A 16 2.21 13.93 4.89
N ARG A 17 3.25 13.13 4.63
CA ARG A 17 4.58 13.61 4.22
C ARG A 17 4.72 13.79 2.71
N ASN A 18 3.63 13.66 1.93
CA ASN A 18 3.61 13.76 0.47
C ASN A 18 4.58 12.77 -0.21
N LEU A 19 4.72 11.55 0.33
CA LEU A 19 5.67 10.55 -0.17
C LEU A 19 5.07 9.58 -1.21
N VAL A 20 3.78 9.69 -1.53
CA VAL A 20 3.06 8.73 -2.40
C VAL A 20 3.80 8.52 -3.73
N GLY A 21 4.06 9.61 -4.48
CA GLY A 21 4.75 9.51 -5.77
C GLY A 21 6.14 8.89 -5.64
N LYS A 22 6.94 9.31 -4.66
CA LYS A 22 8.29 8.77 -4.42
C LYS A 22 8.30 7.27 -4.16
N ILE A 23 7.29 6.77 -3.44
CA ILE A 23 7.17 5.33 -3.14
C ILE A 23 6.73 4.55 -4.38
N LEU A 24 5.78 5.06 -5.16
CA LEU A 24 5.35 4.43 -6.40
C LEU A 24 6.49 4.36 -7.43
N SER A 25 7.21 5.48 -7.63
CA SER A 25 8.38 5.52 -8.52
C SER A 25 9.44 4.50 -8.11
N ARG A 26 9.68 4.32 -6.81
CA ARG A 26 10.62 3.29 -6.32
C ARG A 26 10.19 1.88 -6.73
N PHE A 27 8.90 1.56 -6.76
CA PHE A 27 8.44 0.24 -7.22
C PHE A 27 8.70 0.07 -8.72
N GLU A 28 8.36 1.06 -9.53
CA GLU A 28 8.54 1.05 -10.98
C GLU A 28 10.02 1.00 -11.37
N GLU A 29 10.87 1.80 -10.73
CA GLU A 29 12.34 1.80 -10.90
C GLU A 29 12.98 0.45 -10.54
N LYS A 30 12.33 -0.35 -9.69
CA LYS A 30 12.75 -1.72 -9.34
C LYS A 30 12.13 -2.78 -10.23
N GLY A 31 11.43 -2.40 -11.30
CA GLY A 31 10.82 -3.32 -12.26
C GLY A 31 9.50 -3.94 -11.79
N LEU A 32 8.92 -3.47 -10.68
CA LEU A 32 7.59 -3.90 -10.26
C LEU A 32 6.53 -3.10 -11.04
N ARG A 33 5.47 -3.80 -11.48
CA ARG A 33 4.32 -3.18 -12.13
C ARG A 33 3.21 -2.94 -11.11
N ILE A 34 2.78 -1.69 -10.97
CA ILE A 34 1.59 -1.35 -10.18
C ILE A 34 0.35 -1.76 -11.00
N VAL A 35 -0.39 -2.75 -10.51
CA VAL A 35 -1.55 -3.33 -11.23
C VAL A 35 -2.89 -2.71 -10.82
N ALA A 36 -2.95 -2.13 -9.63
CA ALA A 36 -4.13 -1.45 -9.08
C ALA A 36 -3.71 -0.49 -7.96
N THR A 37 -4.46 0.60 -7.79
CA THR A 37 -4.31 1.55 -6.67
C THR A 37 -5.67 2.00 -6.16
N LYS A 38 -5.75 2.30 -4.86
CA LYS A 38 -6.93 2.91 -4.25
C LYS A 38 -6.50 3.77 -3.06
N MET A 39 -6.92 5.03 -3.03
CA MET A 39 -6.78 5.88 -1.85
C MET A 39 -8.06 5.80 -1.03
N ILE A 40 -7.94 5.44 0.23
CA ILE A 40 -9.07 5.35 1.16
C ILE A 40 -8.70 5.97 2.50
N HIS A 41 -9.72 6.47 3.20
CA HIS A 41 -9.63 6.75 4.63
C HIS A 41 -10.34 5.61 5.36
N MET A 42 -9.58 4.66 5.91
CA MET A 42 -10.16 3.50 6.57
C MET A 42 -10.90 3.93 7.84
N SER A 43 -12.13 3.47 7.98
CA SER A 43 -12.84 3.48 9.26
C SER A 43 -12.14 2.57 10.26
N LYS A 44 -12.45 2.77 11.55
CA LYS A 44 -11.91 1.92 12.63
C LYS A 44 -12.25 0.44 12.42
N LEU A 45 -13.48 0.13 12.01
CA LEU A 45 -13.94 -1.24 11.76
C LEU A 45 -13.13 -1.91 10.63
N GLU A 46 -12.88 -1.19 9.52
CA GLU A 46 -12.08 -1.72 8.41
C GLU A 46 -10.63 -1.97 8.83
N ALA A 47 -10.04 -1.05 9.61
CA ALA A 47 -8.68 -1.21 10.10
C ALA A 47 -8.55 -2.39 11.07
N GLU A 48 -9.52 -2.57 11.97
CA GLU A 48 -9.56 -3.71 12.89
C GLU A 48 -9.72 -5.04 12.16
N GLY A 49 -10.59 -5.08 11.13
CA GLY A 49 -10.73 -6.27 10.28
C GLY A 49 -9.43 -6.60 9.53
N PHE A 50 -8.74 -5.59 9.01
CA PHE A 50 -7.48 -5.79 8.28
C PHE A 50 -6.36 -6.34 9.19
N TYR A 51 -6.26 -5.88 10.44
CA TYR A 51 -5.23 -6.31 11.39
C TYR A 51 -5.69 -7.40 12.36
N ALA A 52 -6.79 -8.10 12.08
CA ALA A 52 -7.36 -9.12 12.97
C ALA A 52 -6.37 -10.24 13.33
N VAL A 53 -5.42 -10.55 12.44
CA VAL A 53 -4.38 -11.59 12.62
C VAL A 53 -3.37 -11.24 13.72
N HIS A 54 -3.27 -9.97 14.14
CA HIS A 54 -2.36 -9.54 15.20
C HIS A 54 -3.04 -9.43 16.58
N ARG A 55 -4.22 -10.03 16.76
CA ARG A 55 -4.89 -10.16 18.05
C ARG A 55 -4.48 -11.42 18.78
#